data_AF-X6LIJ0-F1
#
_entry.id   AF-X6LIJ0-F1
#
_cell.length_a   1.000
_cell.length_b   1.000
_cell.length_c   1.000
_cell.angle_alpha   90.00
_cell.angle_beta   90.00
_cell.angle_gamma   90.00
#
_symmetry.space_group_name_H-M   'P 1'
#
loop_
_entity.id
_entity.type
_entity.pdbx_description
1 polymer ?
#
loop_
_entity_poly.entity_id
_entity_poly.type
_entity_poly.pdbx_seq_one_letter_code
_entity_poly.pdbx_strand_id
1 'polypeptide(L)'
;MAENEDSQETPASQVPLSEDAMTYDDGAEENIKVAVRIRPLNAREKQKESKVIVKVQGNSLWLTDPTKNADKKFDYDFVYQSFDANNCATNEDIFKVLLSMYKLLFTDIV
;
A
#
# COMPACT_ATOMS: atom_id res chain seq x y z
N MET A 1 39.51 40.32 49.54
CA MET A 1 38.54 39.30 49.99
C MET A 1 37.28 39.55 49.20
N ALA A 2 37.17 38.83 48.09
CA ALA A 2 36.11 38.98 47.10
C ALA A 2 35.02 37.94 47.38
N GLU A 3 33.82 38.48 47.59
CA GLU A 3 32.48 38.08 47.14
C GLU A 3 32.38 36.81 46.26
N ASN A 4 31.23 36.10 46.43
CA ASN A 4 30.63 35.03 45.58
C ASN A 4 30.78 33.59 46.13
N GLU A 5 29.80 32.69 46.18
CA GLU A 5 28.35 32.64 45.89
C GLU A 5 27.85 31.35 46.59
N ASP A 6 26.90 31.44 47.54
CA ASP A 6 26.16 30.28 48.06
C ASP A 6 24.78 30.30 47.41
N SER A 7 24.64 29.57 46.30
CA SER A 7 23.35 29.38 45.65
C SER A 7 22.66 28.21 46.31
N GLN A 8 21.83 28.51 47.31
CA GLN A 8 20.77 27.60 47.73
C GLN A 8 19.80 27.42 46.56
N GLU A 9 19.76 26.21 45.99
CA GLU A 9 18.72 25.81 45.06
C GLU A 9 17.35 25.94 45.74
N THR A 10 16.54 26.87 45.23
CA THR A 10 15.13 26.95 45.56
C THR A 10 14.42 25.73 44.96
N PRO A 11 13.51 25.05 45.69
CA PRO A 11 12.76 23.95 45.13
C PRO A 11 11.88 24.52 44.02
N ALA A 12 12.18 24.17 42.77
CA ALA A 12 11.40 24.54 41.61
C ALA A 12 9.95 24.17 41.88
N SER A 13 9.13 25.21 42.03
CA SER A 13 7.68 25.14 42.08
C SER A 13 7.23 24.20 40.97
N GLN A 14 6.63 23.09 41.36
CA GLN A 14 5.99 22.16 40.47
C GLN A 14 5.00 22.96 39.62
N VAL A 15 5.35 23.13 38.34
CA VAL A 15 4.34 23.48 37.33
C VAL A 15 3.41 22.28 37.32
N PRO A 16 2.10 22.44 37.60
CA PRO A 16 1.16 21.40 37.26
C PRO A 16 1.19 21.34 35.73
N LEU A 17 1.93 20.37 35.20
CA LEU A 17 1.76 19.90 33.84
C LEU A 17 0.30 19.46 33.77
N SER A 18 -0.53 20.33 33.20
CA SER A 18 -1.91 19.98 32.88
C SER A 18 -1.85 18.70 32.05
N GLU A 19 -2.35 17.62 32.64
CA GLU A 19 -2.59 16.32 32.00
C GLU A 19 -3.74 16.47 31.00
N ASP A 20 -3.60 17.38 30.04
CA ASP A 20 -4.31 17.24 28.79
C ASP A 20 -3.58 16.11 28.08
N ALA A 21 -4.06 14.89 28.34
CA ALA A 21 -3.68 13.69 27.64
C ALA A 21 -3.90 13.94 26.15
N MET A 22 -2.85 14.43 25.48
CA MET A 22 -2.77 14.52 24.04
C MET A 22 -2.70 13.09 23.53
N THR A 23 -3.88 12.49 23.45
CA THR A 23 -4.11 11.21 22.81
C THR A 23 -3.87 11.44 21.33
N TYR A 24 -2.70 11.01 20.85
CA TYR A 24 -2.53 10.78 19.43
C TYR A 24 -3.50 9.64 19.11
N ASP A 25 -4.54 9.96 18.35
CA ASP A 25 -5.40 8.98 17.70
C ASP A 25 -4.47 8.06 16.89
N ASP A 26 -4.17 6.89 17.45
CA ASP A 26 -3.34 5.86 16.86
C ASP A 26 -4.13 5.24 15.73
N GLY A 27 -4.05 5.93 14.59
CA GLY A 27 -4.23 5.39 13.26
C GLY A 27 -5.56 4.67 13.06
N ALA A 28 -6.51 5.34 12.45
CA ALA A 28 -7.19 4.69 11.34
C ALA A 28 -6.09 4.15 10.40
N GLU A 29 -5.69 2.88 10.58
CA GLU A 29 -4.72 2.20 9.73
C GLU A 29 -5.34 2.07 8.34
N GLU A 30 -5.22 3.14 7.55
CA GLU A 30 -5.49 3.11 6.13
C GLU A 30 -4.38 2.31 5.46
N ASN A 31 -4.53 0.98 5.51
CA ASN A 31 -3.67 0.07 4.78
C ASN A 31 -3.81 0.37 3.28
N ILE A 32 -2.68 0.72 2.65
CA ILE A 32 -2.62 1.00 1.22
C ILE A 32 -3.05 -0.26 0.46
N LYS A 33 -4.18 -0.19 -0.24
CA LYS A 33 -4.60 -1.29 -1.12
C LYS A 33 -3.82 -1.22 -2.43
N VAL A 34 -3.28 -2.34 -2.87
CA VAL A 34 -2.45 -2.44 -4.07
C VAL A 34 -3.13 -3.32 -5.11
N ALA A 35 -3.23 -2.79 -6.33
CA ALA A 35 -3.77 -3.51 -7.48
C ALA A 35 -2.72 -3.63 -8.59
N VAL A 36 -2.64 -4.81 -9.22
CA VAL A 36 -1.74 -5.09 -10.33
C VAL A 36 -2.54 -5.50 -11.57
N ARG A 37 -2.17 -4.97 -12.74
CA ARG A 37 -2.79 -5.31 -14.03
C ARG A 37 -1.76 -5.86 -15.01
N ILE A 38 -2.04 -7.04 -15.56
CA ILE A 38 -1.26 -7.68 -16.60
C ILE A 38 -1.94 -7.47 -17.94
N ARG A 39 -1.25 -6.78 -18.84
CA ARG A 39 -1.72 -6.54 -20.21
C ARG A 39 -1.46 -7.75 -21.13
N PRO A 40 -2.25 -7.91 -22.21
CA PRO A 40 -1.91 -8.84 -23.27
C PRO A 40 -0.58 -8.47 -23.95
N LEU A 41 0.03 -9.44 -24.65
CA LEU A 41 1.21 -9.18 -25.48
C LEU A 41 0.90 -8.20 -26.61
N ASN A 42 1.77 -7.22 -26.78
CA ASN A 42 1.72 -6.25 -27.86
C ASN A 42 2.13 -6.91 -29.19
N ALA A 43 1.76 -6.30 -30.32
CA ALA A 43 2.06 -6.83 -31.66
C ALA A 43 3.56 -7.15 -31.86
N ARG A 44 4.45 -6.26 -31.40
CA ARG A 44 5.90 -6.46 -31.46
C ARG A 44 6.37 -7.69 -30.67
N GLU A 45 5.76 -7.94 -29.51
CA GLU A 45 6.13 -9.07 -28.64
C GLU A 45 5.65 -10.39 -29.23
N LYS A 46 4.47 -10.40 -29.85
CA LYS A 46 3.94 -11.54 -30.61
C LYS A 46 4.81 -11.87 -31.82
N GLN A 47 5.25 -10.86 -32.58
CA GLN A 47 6.15 -11.04 -33.73
C GLN A 47 7.50 -11.64 -33.36
N LYS A 48 7.98 -11.39 -32.13
CA LYS A 48 9.23 -11.94 -31.60
C LYS A 48 9.04 -13.22 -30.80
N GLU A 49 7.85 -13.81 -30.81
CA GLU A 49 7.50 -15.02 -30.04
C GLU A 49 7.91 -14.91 -28.57
N SER A 50 7.70 -13.72 -27.97
CA SER A 50 8.12 -13.44 -26.60
C SER A 50 7.35 -14.30 -25.62
N LYS A 51 8.07 -14.95 -24.70
CA LYS A 51 7.48 -15.79 -23.66
C LYS A 51 6.84 -14.95 -22.56
N VAL A 52 5.73 -15.48 -22.06
CA VAL A 52 5.00 -14.91 -20.93
C VAL A 52 5.61 -15.48 -19.66
N ILE A 53 6.14 -14.60 -18.83
CA ILE A 53 6.83 -14.98 -17.60
C ILE A 53 6.01 -14.71 -16.34
N VAL A 54 4.76 -14.30 -16.50
CA VAL A 54 3.86 -13.95 -15.41
C VAL A 54 2.75 -14.99 -15.34
N LYS A 55 2.55 -15.57 -14.17
CA LYS A 55 1.43 -16.46 -13.85
C LYS A 55 0.62 -15.86 -12.72
N VAL A 56 -0.70 -16.02 -12.77
CA VAL A 56 -1.62 -15.54 -11.73
C VAL A 56 -2.47 -16.69 -11.25
N GLN A 57 -2.72 -16.70 -9.94
CA GLN A 57 -3.66 -17.60 -9.30
C GLN A 57 -4.36 -16.84 -8.18
N GLY A 58 -5.63 -16.52 -8.36
CA GLY A 58 -6.38 -15.65 -7.44
C GLY A 58 -5.69 -14.28 -7.31
N ASN A 59 -5.30 -13.96 -6.08
CA ASN A 59 -4.67 -12.70 -5.68
C ASN A 59 -3.13 -12.75 -5.66
N SER A 60 -2.57 -13.91 -6.01
CA SER A 60 -1.14 -14.16 -6.06
C SER A 60 -0.62 -14.11 -7.50
N LEU A 61 0.60 -13.61 -7.65
CA LEU A 61 1.32 -13.50 -8.92
C LEU A 61 2.71 -14.13 -8.79
N TRP A 62 3.10 -14.91 -9.80
CA TRP A 62 4.43 -15.49 -9.92
C TRP A 62 5.14 -14.88 -11.12
N LEU A 63 6.32 -14.33 -10.87
CA LEU A 63 7.24 -13.86 -11.89
C LEU A 63 8.36 -14.88 -12.07
N THR A 64 8.38 -15.55 -13.21
CA THR A 64 9.42 -16.52 -13.58
C THR A 64 10.59 -15.78 -14.22
N ASP A 65 11.78 -15.90 -13.65
CA ASP A 65 12.99 -15.43 -14.34
C ASP A 65 13.29 -16.36 -15.54
N PRO A 66 13.29 -15.86 -16.80
CA PRO A 66 13.55 -16.70 -17.97
C PRO A 66 14.99 -17.23 -18.05
N THR A 67 15.93 -16.68 -17.26
CA THR A 67 17.34 -17.08 -17.23
C THR A 67 17.66 -18.01 -16.07
N LYS A 68 17.07 -17.76 -14.90
CA LYS A 68 17.34 -18.53 -13.66
C LYS A 68 16.29 -19.60 -13.37
N ASN A 69 15.17 -19.62 -14.10
CA ASN A 69 14.01 -20.49 -13.87
C ASN A 69 13.55 -20.48 -12.40
N ALA A 70 13.69 -19.33 -11.74
CA ALA A 70 13.25 -19.12 -10.36
C ALA A 70 11.95 -18.32 -10.38
N ASP A 71 10.94 -18.83 -9.67
CA ASP A 71 9.65 -18.17 -9.54
C ASP A 71 9.64 -17.31 -8.29
N LYS A 72 9.36 -16.01 -8.46
CA LYS A 72 9.14 -15.09 -7.34
C LYS A 72 7.64 -14.86 -7.16
N LYS A 73 7.13 -15.25 -6.00
CA LYS A 73 5.73 -15.04 -5.62
C LYS A 73 5.53 -13.65 -5.02
N PHE A 74 4.43 -13.02 -5.39
CA PHE A 74 3.91 -11.77 -4.84
C PHE A 74 2.43 -11.91 -4.56
N ASP A 75 1.97 -11.30 -3.47
CA ASP A 75 0.57 -11.30 -3.05
C ASP A 75 0.06 -9.86 -3.03
N TYR A 76 -1.12 -9.63 -3.60
CA TYR A 76 -1.72 -8.31 -3.76
C TYR A 76 -3.22 -8.34 -3.40
N ASP A 77 -3.82 -7.18 -3.15
CA ASP A 77 -5.26 -7.10 -2.89
C ASP A 77 -6.08 -7.41 -4.15
N PHE A 78 -5.60 -6.96 -5.32
CA PHE A 78 -6.28 -7.22 -6.60
C PHE A 78 -5.27 -7.53 -7.70
N VAL A 79 -5.49 -8.61 -8.43
CA VAL A 79 -4.70 -8.96 -9.62
C VAL A 79 -5.62 -9.13 -10.81
N TYR A 80 -5.43 -8.29 -11.82
CA TYR A 80 -6.19 -8.30 -13.06
C TYR A 80 -5.33 -8.90 -14.17
N GLN A 81 -5.83 -9.97 -14.80
CA GLN A 81 -5.21 -10.58 -15.96
C GLN A 81 -6.09 -10.38 -17.18
N SER A 82 -5.48 -10.04 -18.32
CA SER A 82 -6.17 -9.94 -19.61
C SER A 82 -5.48 -10.80 -20.68
N PHE A 83 -4.91 -11.94 -20.28
CA PHE A 83 -4.04 -12.74 -21.15
C PHE A 83 -4.81 -13.72 -22.04
N ASP A 84 -5.95 -14.19 -21.57
CA ASP A 84 -6.78 -15.19 -22.25
C ASP A 84 -8.18 -14.62 -22.53
N ALA A 85 -8.82 -15.09 -23.59
CA ALA A 85 -10.14 -14.62 -24.04
C ALA A 85 -11.25 -14.89 -23.00
N ASN A 86 -11.05 -15.89 -22.15
CA ASN A 86 -12.05 -16.33 -21.17
C ASN A 86 -12.04 -15.53 -19.87
N ASN A 87 -10.94 -14.83 -19.55
CA ASN A 87 -10.82 -14.07 -18.30
C ASN A 87 -10.08 -12.76 -18.57
N CYS A 88 -10.76 -11.86 -19.26
CA CYS A 88 -10.26 -10.53 -19.57
C CYS A 88 -10.83 -9.53 -18.58
N ALA A 89 -9.98 -9.03 -17.67
CA ALA A 89 -10.37 -7.91 -16.83
C ALA A 89 -10.66 -6.68 -17.70
N THR A 90 -11.91 -6.21 -17.66
CA THR A 90 -12.31 -5.01 -18.38
C THR A 90 -11.91 -3.76 -17.59
N ASN A 91 -11.86 -2.61 -18.27
CA ASN A 91 -11.67 -1.34 -17.55
C ASN A 91 -12.81 -1.11 -16.55
N GLU A 92 -14.02 -1.57 -16.85
CA GLU A 92 -15.18 -1.43 -15.96
C GLU A 92 -14.98 -2.21 -14.65
N ASP A 93 -14.40 -3.41 -14.68
CA ASP A 93 -14.14 -4.20 -13.47
C ASP A 93 -13.12 -3.51 -12.56
N ILE A 94 -12.07 -2.95 -13.17
CA ILE A 94 -11.06 -2.17 -12.45
C ILE A 94 -11.69 -0.91 -11.86
N PHE A 95 -12.49 -0.19 -12.66
CA PHE A 95 -13.19 1.00 -12.20
C PHE A 95 -14.19 0.68 -11.09
N LYS A 96 -14.93 -0.43 -11.14
CA LYS A 96 -15.86 -0.83 -10.07
C LYS A 96 -15.15 -0.99 -8.74
N VAL A 97 -13.99 -1.66 -8.71
CA VAL A 97 -13.23 -1.86 -7.47
C VAL A 97 -12.71 -0.53 -6.93
N LEU A 98 -12.08 0.29 -7.78
CA LEU A 98 -11.57 1.60 -7.36
C LEU A 98 -12.70 2.53 -6.92
N LEU A 99 -13.78 2.63 -7.69
CA LEU A 99 -14.91 3.50 -7.41
C LEU A 99 -15.70 3.02 -6.18
N SER A 100 -15.82 1.72 -5.96
CA SER A 100 -16.44 1.16 -4.74
C SER A 100 -15.64 1.49 -3.49
N MET A 101 -14.30 1.56 -3.58
CA MET A 101 -13.48 2.01 -2.45
C MET A 101 -13.75 3.47 -2.11
N TYR A 102 -13.83 4.35 -3.10
CA TYR A 102 -14.11 5.77 -2.86
C TYR A 102 -15.57 6.04 -2.50
N LYS A 103 -16.53 5.24 -2.98
CA LYS A 103 -17.96 5.44 -2.69
C LYS A 103 -18.31 5.18 -1.22
N LEU A 104 -17.67 4.19 -0.58
CA LEU A 104 -17.86 3.95 0.86
C LEU A 104 -17.46 5.18 1.69
N LEU A 105 -16.36 5.85 1.35
CA LEU A 105 -15.91 7.06 2.05
C LEU A 105 -16.89 8.25 1.99
N PHE A 106 -17.75 8.32 0.97
CA PHE A 106 -18.69 9.44 0.82
C PHE A 106 -20.09 9.16 1.36
N THR A 107 -20.42 7.92 1.72
CA THR A 107 -21.77 7.59 2.19
C THR A 107 -21.92 7.70 3.72
N ASP A 108 -20.80 7.75 4.45
CA ASP A 108 -20.76 7.83 5.92
C ASP A 108 -20.69 9.27 6.49
N ILE A 109 -20.88 10.31 5.66
CA ILE A 109 -20.81 11.75 6.05
C ILE A 109 -22.23 12.41 6.13
N VAL A 110 -23.31 11.64 6.26
CA VAL A 110 -24.66 12.22 6.47
C VAL A 110 -25.37 11.58 7.67
#